data_AF-A0A359DAR8-F1
#
_entry.id   AF-A0A359DAR8-F1
#
_cell.length_a   1.000
_cell.length_b   1.000
_cell.length_c   1.000
_cell.angle_alpha   90.00
_cell.angle_beta   90.00
_cell.angle_gamma   90.00
#
_symmetry.space_group_name_H-M   'P 1'
#
loop_
_entity.id
_entity.type
_entity.pdbx_description
1 polymer ?
#
loop_
_entity_poly.entity_id
_entity_poly.type
_entity_poly.pdbx_seq_one_letter_code
_entity_poly.pdbx_strand_id
1 'polypeptide(L)'
;MPALLSRLMRPRWLLLACLGVAATLLVDYQHWDDRAYFWFKEQRLSVAEQQASIWLPGYRAVVQGKSLAGLEDDETSGLTYNPTTDTLFTVTGRNPQLVELSLDGEVLRRIALTGFSNPEGVEVVAGGRLAIIDERQHTLTAVNLAGDTLSLDARDYPSFDLGFADAGNKGFEGIAWDSLNQRVLLGKERGPLGLFSLPFPGEDGAAGTLQAMPAGNLFVRDISSLSYDAHTGHSLVLSDESRLLLELDAAGEPLSFISLSGGLHGLLHGIKQAEGVTMDAVGNIYIVGEPNLLYVFSKDRPAIQPDAG
;
A
#
# COMPACT_ATOMS: atom_id res chain seq x y z
N MET A 1 -35.14 -50.01 32.34
CA MET A 1 -35.34 -48.61 31.89
C MET A 1 -34.07 -48.13 31.18
N PRO A 2 -34.04 -48.08 29.83
CA PRO A 2 -33.02 -47.31 29.14
C PRO A 2 -33.68 -46.39 28.11
N ALA A 3 -33.90 -45.13 28.46
CA ALA A 3 -34.31 -44.10 27.50
C ALA A 3 -33.82 -42.73 27.99
N LEU A 4 -32.54 -42.62 28.34
CA LEU A 4 -31.96 -41.39 28.85
C LEU A 4 -30.84 -40.80 27.98
N LEU A 5 -30.52 -41.38 26.82
CA LEU A 5 -29.34 -40.95 26.04
C LEU A 5 -29.57 -40.82 24.51
N SER A 6 -30.78 -40.61 24.02
CA SER A 6 -31.04 -40.35 22.59
C SER A 6 -31.81 -39.05 22.33
N ARG A 7 -31.32 -37.96 22.94
CA ARG A 7 -31.48 -36.61 22.37
C ARG A 7 -30.10 -36.04 22.03
N LEU A 8 -29.26 -36.83 21.38
CA LEU A 8 -28.16 -36.23 20.61
C LEU A 8 -28.81 -35.28 19.59
N MET A 9 -28.36 -34.03 19.60
CA MET A 9 -28.77 -32.98 18.66
C MET A 9 -28.99 -33.58 17.28
N ARG A 10 -30.20 -33.41 16.72
CA ARG A 10 -30.47 -33.91 15.36
C ARG A 10 -29.34 -33.39 14.45
N PRO A 11 -28.80 -34.20 13.53
CA PRO A 11 -27.63 -33.83 12.73
C PRO A 11 -27.78 -32.48 12.00
N ARG A 12 -29.03 -32.07 11.71
CA ARG A 12 -29.37 -30.74 11.20
C ARG A 12 -28.99 -29.57 12.13
N TRP A 13 -29.17 -29.71 13.44
CA TRP A 13 -28.80 -28.66 14.42
C TRP A 13 -27.28 -28.57 14.61
N LEU A 14 -26.57 -29.70 14.55
CA LEU A 14 -25.11 -29.72 14.53
C LEU A 14 -24.57 -29.06 13.26
N LEU A 15 -25.14 -29.38 12.10
CA LEU A 15 -24.76 -28.75 10.83
C LEU A 15 -25.03 -27.24 10.83
N LEU A 16 -26.19 -26.79 11.33
CA LEU A 16 -26.48 -25.36 11.48
C LEU A 16 -25.53 -24.67 12.46
N ALA A 17 -25.18 -25.31 13.58
CA ALA A 17 -24.19 -24.78 14.51
C ALA A 17 -22.80 -24.67 13.87
N CYS A 18 -22.36 -25.69 13.12
CA CYS A 18 -21.10 -25.66 12.38
C CYS A 18 -21.09 -24.57 11.30
N LEU A 19 -22.18 -24.41 10.55
CA LEU A 19 -22.32 -23.32 9.57
C LEU A 19 -22.30 -21.95 10.24
N GLY A 20 -22.95 -21.82 11.40
CA GLY A 20 -22.91 -20.61 12.20
C GLY A 20 -21.48 -20.25 12.62
N VAL A 21 -20.76 -21.20 13.22
CA VAL A 21 -19.34 -21.02 13.61
C VAL A 21 -18.46 -20.69 12.41
N ALA A 22 -18.61 -21.40 11.29
CA ALA A 22 -17.87 -21.12 10.08
C ALA A 22 -18.14 -19.71 9.53
N ALA A 23 -19.39 -19.26 9.60
CA ALA A 23 -19.75 -17.90 9.21
C ALA A 23 -19.13 -16.85 10.14
N THR A 24 -19.15 -17.04 11.47
CA THR A 24 -18.51 -16.12 12.41
C THR A 24 -17.00 -16.03 12.20
N LEU A 25 -16.34 -17.19 12.01
CA LEU A 25 -14.91 -17.23 11.71
C LEU A 25 -14.57 -16.54 10.39
N LEU A 26 -15.46 -16.64 9.39
CA LEU A 26 -15.27 -15.95 8.11
C LEU A 26 -15.44 -14.43 8.24
N VAL A 27 -16.42 -13.96 9.02
CA VAL A 27 -16.65 -12.54 9.30
C VAL A 27 -15.43 -11.93 9.99
N ASP A 28 -14.94 -12.60 11.03
CA ASP A 28 -13.75 -12.22 11.78
C ASP A 28 -12.51 -12.20 10.89
N TYR A 29 -12.27 -13.27 10.14
CA TYR A 29 -11.12 -13.35 9.22
C TYR A 29 -11.13 -12.28 8.13
N GLN A 30 -12.30 -11.92 7.60
CA GLN A 30 -12.42 -10.88 6.55
C GLN A 30 -12.57 -9.46 7.11
N HIS A 31 -12.61 -9.30 8.43
CA HIS A 31 -12.87 -8.03 9.10
C HIS A 31 -14.15 -7.33 8.61
N TRP A 32 -15.21 -8.09 8.31
CA TRP A 32 -16.45 -7.51 7.78
C TRP A 32 -17.19 -6.67 8.81
N ASP A 33 -17.05 -7.00 10.08
CA ASP A 33 -17.55 -6.23 11.22
C ASP A 33 -16.82 -4.89 11.36
N ASP A 34 -15.48 -4.88 11.31
CA ASP A 34 -14.69 -3.66 11.32
C ASP A 34 -15.05 -2.76 10.13
N ARG A 35 -15.10 -3.32 8.91
CA ARG A 35 -15.48 -2.56 7.70
C ARG A 35 -16.88 -1.96 7.83
N ALA A 36 -17.85 -2.70 8.37
CA ALA A 36 -19.20 -2.19 8.59
C ALA A 36 -19.22 -1.06 9.64
N TYR A 37 -18.45 -1.22 10.72
CA TYR A 37 -18.28 -0.20 11.76
C TYR A 37 -17.66 1.08 11.19
N PHE A 38 -16.57 0.96 10.43
CA PHE A 38 -15.88 2.11 9.85
C PHE A 38 -16.70 2.79 8.75
N TRP A 39 -17.40 2.04 7.91
CA TRP A 39 -18.34 2.61 6.95
C TRP A 39 -19.43 3.48 7.62
N PHE A 40 -19.89 3.07 8.80
CA PHE A 40 -20.83 3.87 9.58
C PHE A 40 -20.17 5.08 10.27
N LYS A 41 -18.90 4.96 10.69
CA LYS A 41 -18.09 6.08 11.20
C LYS A 41 -17.87 7.14 10.12
N GLU A 42 -17.56 6.73 8.89
CA GLU A 42 -17.37 7.61 7.72
C GLU A 42 -18.58 8.51 7.47
N GLN A 43 -19.80 7.97 7.58
CA GLN A 43 -21.05 8.73 7.39
C GLN A 43 -21.28 9.84 8.42
N ARG A 44 -20.54 9.81 9.52
CA ARG A 44 -20.64 10.79 10.60
C ARG A 44 -19.56 11.87 10.53
N LEU A 45 -18.58 11.74 9.62
CA LEU A 45 -17.56 12.76 9.41
C LEU A 45 -18.18 14.01 8.77
N SER A 46 -17.80 15.16 9.30
CA SER A 46 -18.24 16.46 8.78
C SER A 46 -17.64 16.75 7.40
N VAL A 47 -18.29 17.62 6.63
CA VAL A 47 -17.78 18.04 5.32
C VAL A 47 -16.38 18.68 5.44
N ALA A 48 -16.10 19.38 6.54
CA ALA A 48 -14.79 19.97 6.79
C ALA A 48 -13.70 18.90 6.99
N GLU A 49 -14.00 17.84 7.75
CA GLU A 49 -13.09 16.71 7.92
C GLU A 49 -12.85 15.96 6.61
N GLN A 50 -13.89 15.78 5.79
CA GLN A 50 -13.77 15.17 4.45
C GLN A 50 -12.94 16.02 3.49
N GLN A 51 -13.00 17.35 3.59
CA GLN A 51 -12.21 18.26 2.76
C GLN A 51 -10.75 18.37 3.22
N ALA A 52 -10.49 18.13 4.50
CA ALA A 52 -9.15 18.12 5.08
C ALA A 52 -8.45 16.76 4.95
N SER A 53 -9.07 15.78 4.28
CA SER A 53 -8.55 14.43 4.14
C SER A 53 -8.38 14.04 2.67
N ILE A 54 -7.69 12.92 2.42
CA ILE A 54 -7.63 12.31 1.10
C ILE A 54 -9.06 11.91 0.72
N TRP A 55 -9.85 11.38 1.66
CA TRP A 55 -11.26 11.04 1.45
C TRP A 55 -11.46 10.04 0.31
N LEU A 56 -11.01 8.81 0.56
CA LEU A 56 -11.05 7.72 -0.40
C LEU A 56 -12.46 7.44 -0.99
N PRO A 57 -13.59 7.57 -0.26
CA PRO A 57 -14.92 7.39 -0.83
C PRO A 57 -15.23 8.29 -2.04
N GLY A 58 -14.51 9.41 -2.20
CA GLY A 58 -14.64 10.32 -3.35
C GLY A 58 -13.93 9.86 -4.62
N TYR A 59 -13.15 8.78 -4.58
CA TYR A 59 -12.36 8.31 -5.72
C TYR A 59 -13.10 7.29 -6.59
N ARG A 60 -12.81 7.34 -7.90
CA ARG A 60 -13.25 6.35 -8.89
C ARG A 60 -12.12 5.94 -9.81
N ALA A 61 -12.11 4.67 -10.21
CA ALA A 61 -11.15 4.14 -11.17
C ALA A 61 -11.40 4.74 -12.57
N VAL A 62 -10.39 5.44 -13.10
CA VAL A 62 -10.38 6.06 -14.44
C VAL A 62 -9.51 5.31 -15.44
N VAL A 63 -8.48 4.60 -14.95
CA VAL A 63 -7.69 3.61 -15.71
C VAL A 63 -7.75 2.29 -14.95
N GLN A 64 -7.99 1.19 -15.66
CA GLN A 64 -8.22 -0.11 -15.05
C GLN A 64 -7.43 -1.19 -15.77
N GLY A 65 -6.45 -1.77 -15.08
CA GLY A 65 -5.69 -2.92 -15.56
C GLY A 65 -4.93 -2.66 -16.85
N LYS A 66 -4.35 -1.46 -17.01
CA LYS A 66 -3.49 -1.17 -18.16
C LYS A 66 -2.20 -1.97 -18.00
N SER A 67 -1.88 -2.84 -18.95
CA SER A 67 -0.62 -3.58 -18.93
C SER A 67 0.56 -2.63 -19.17
N LEU A 68 1.58 -2.78 -18.33
CA LEU A 68 2.88 -2.12 -18.45
C LEU A 68 3.73 -2.92 -19.43
N ALA A 69 3.71 -2.50 -20.70
CA ALA A 69 4.37 -3.21 -21.79
C ALA A 69 5.88 -3.34 -21.58
N GLY A 70 6.41 -4.53 -21.82
CA GLY A 70 7.82 -4.88 -21.60
C GLY A 70 8.16 -5.41 -20.20
N LEU A 71 7.16 -5.50 -19.30
CA LEU A 71 7.27 -6.09 -17.97
C LEU A 71 6.45 -7.38 -17.83
N GLU A 72 6.10 -8.05 -18.95
CA GLU A 72 5.21 -9.22 -18.93
C GLU A 72 5.80 -10.44 -18.21
N ASP A 73 7.13 -10.54 -18.15
CA ASP A 73 7.88 -11.58 -17.44
C ASP A 73 8.37 -11.13 -16.05
N ASP A 74 7.93 -9.95 -15.60
CA ASP A 74 8.31 -9.32 -14.34
C ASP A 74 7.09 -9.21 -13.39
N GLU A 75 7.37 -9.02 -12.10
CA GLU A 75 6.38 -8.87 -11.03
C GLU A 75 6.63 -7.50 -10.39
N THR A 76 5.77 -6.51 -10.67
CA THR A 76 5.92 -5.14 -10.14
C THR A 76 5.55 -5.07 -8.67
N SER A 77 6.39 -4.41 -7.88
CA SER A 77 6.20 -4.21 -6.45
C SER A 77 6.66 -2.81 -6.03
N GLY A 78 5.92 -2.19 -5.11
CA GLY A 78 6.12 -0.80 -4.72
C GLY A 78 5.82 0.21 -5.83
N LEU A 79 5.46 1.44 -5.44
CA LEU A 79 5.22 2.52 -6.38
C LEU A 79 5.48 3.87 -5.71
N THR A 80 6.15 4.77 -6.40
CA THR A 80 6.37 6.13 -5.91
C THR A 80 6.26 7.15 -7.03
N TYR A 81 5.83 8.36 -6.70
CA TYR A 81 5.75 9.48 -7.62
C TYR A 81 6.96 10.39 -7.46
N ASN A 82 7.60 10.73 -8.58
CA ASN A 82 8.68 11.71 -8.61
C ASN A 82 8.15 13.08 -9.07
N PRO A 83 8.00 14.07 -8.16
CA PRO A 83 7.49 15.40 -8.51
C PRO A 83 8.44 16.20 -9.40
N THR A 84 9.72 15.81 -9.50
CA THR A 84 10.71 16.52 -10.32
C THR A 84 10.53 16.26 -11.80
N THR A 85 10.19 15.01 -12.14
CA THR A 85 10.06 14.53 -13.52
C THR A 85 8.61 14.31 -13.95
N ASP A 86 7.67 14.38 -13.01
CA ASP A 86 6.25 14.08 -13.22
C ASP A 86 6.04 12.64 -13.75
N THR A 87 6.74 11.70 -13.09
CA THR A 87 6.79 10.28 -13.46
C THR A 87 6.60 9.39 -12.23
N LEU A 88 6.38 8.10 -12.46
CA LEU A 88 6.32 7.08 -11.42
C LEU A 88 7.57 6.21 -11.46
N PHE A 89 7.94 5.65 -10.32
CA PHE A 89 8.91 4.56 -10.22
C PHE A 89 8.30 3.36 -9.54
N THR A 90 8.58 2.17 -10.06
CA THR A 90 8.27 0.87 -9.44
C THR A 90 9.52 0.00 -9.45
N VAL A 91 9.57 -1.03 -8.60
CA VAL A 91 10.61 -2.05 -8.66
C VAL A 91 10.02 -3.39 -9.08
N THR A 92 10.89 -4.33 -9.46
CA THR A 92 10.49 -5.69 -9.81
C THR A 92 11.26 -6.69 -8.96
N GLY A 93 10.55 -7.67 -8.38
CA GLY A 93 11.14 -8.64 -7.44
C GLY A 93 12.03 -9.68 -8.14
N ARG A 94 11.42 -10.58 -8.92
CA ARG A 94 12.10 -11.74 -9.54
C ARG A 94 13.30 -11.37 -10.42
N ASN A 95 13.15 -10.33 -11.24
CA ASN A 95 14.24 -9.76 -12.03
C ASN A 95 14.48 -8.34 -11.51
N PRO A 96 15.42 -8.13 -10.56
CA PRO A 96 15.60 -6.85 -9.88
C PRO A 96 15.87 -5.68 -10.84
N GLN A 97 14.88 -4.79 -10.96
CA GLN A 97 14.97 -3.58 -11.76
C GLN A 97 14.25 -2.44 -11.05
N LEU A 98 14.69 -1.22 -11.33
CA LEU A 98 13.96 0.01 -11.08
C LEU A 98 13.41 0.49 -12.43
N VAL A 99 12.11 0.68 -12.52
CA VAL A 99 11.42 1.04 -13.76
C VAL A 99 10.78 2.40 -13.59
N GLU A 100 11.10 3.32 -14.50
CA GLU A 100 10.41 4.61 -14.58
C GLU A 100 9.25 4.52 -15.57
N LEU A 101 8.09 5.01 -15.15
CA LEU A 101 6.85 5.01 -15.92
C LEU A 101 6.35 6.45 -16.09
N SER A 102 5.72 6.75 -17.22
CA SER A 102 4.84 7.93 -17.29
C SER A 102 3.62 7.73 -16.39
N LEU A 103 2.90 8.82 -16.07
CA LEU A 103 1.62 8.75 -15.35
C LEU A 103 0.58 7.91 -16.11
N ASP A 104 0.68 7.86 -17.44
CA ASP A 104 -0.18 7.01 -18.28
C ASP A 104 0.24 5.53 -18.24
N GLY A 105 1.38 5.16 -17.63
CA GLY A 105 1.87 3.78 -17.58
C GLY A 105 2.67 3.33 -18.80
N GLU A 106 3.36 4.25 -19.47
CA GLU A 106 4.37 3.91 -20.48
C GLU A 106 5.73 3.71 -19.81
N VAL A 107 6.44 2.63 -20.13
CA VAL A 107 7.80 2.39 -19.62
C VAL A 107 8.77 3.36 -20.30
N LEU A 108 9.37 4.26 -19.52
CA LEU A 108 10.29 5.29 -20.00
C LEU A 108 11.74 4.80 -19.97
N ARG A 109 12.13 4.15 -18.88
CA ARG A 109 13.44 3.51 -18.73
C ARG A 109 13.42 2.36 -17.73
N ARG A 110 14.39 1.46 -17.87
CA ARG A 110 14.63 0.32 -16.99
C ARG A 110 16.07 0.36 -16.53
N ILE A 111 16.28 0.24 -15.23
CA ILE A 111 17.58 0.34 -14.58
C ILE A 111 17.82 -0.97 -13.84
N ALA A 112 18.91 -1.66 -14.14
CA ALA A 112 19.22 -2.93 -13.49
C ALA A 112 19.60 -2.70 -12.00
N LEU A 113 19.00 -3.46 -11.08
CA LEU A 113 19.32 -3.42 -9.65
C LEU A 113 20.25 -4.58 -9.29
N THR A 114 21.55 -4.39 -9.50
CA THR A 114 22.57 -5.40 -9.19
C THR A 114 22.81 -5.47 -7.68
N GLY A 115 22.95 -6.68 -7.15
CA GLY A 115 23.18 -6.89 -5.70
C GLY A 115 21.91 -6.79 -4.85
N PHE A 116 20.77 -6.42 -5.45
CA PHE A 116 19.46 -6.63 -4.85
C PHE A 116 18.99 -8.07 -5.11
N SER A 117 18.24 -8.63 -4.17
CA SER A 117 17.76 -10.01 -4.17
C SER A 117 16.25 -10.10 -4.31
N ASN A 118 15.49 -9.22 -3.64
CA ASN A 118 14.04 -9.13 -3.79
C ASN A 118 13.54 -7.71 -3.46
N PRO A 119 13.67 -6.74 -4.40
CA PRO A 119 13.11 -5.41 -4.22
C PRO A 119 11.58 -5.47 -4.12
N GLU A 120 11.02 -4.94 -3.03
CA GLU A 120 9.56 -4.93 -2.79
C GLU A 120 9.00 -3.51 -2.55
N GLY A 121 9.87 -2.53 -2.27
CA GLY A 121 9.44 -1.16 -2.00
C GLY A 121 10.37 -0.16 -2.65
N VAL A 122 9.81 0.94 -3.16
CA VAL A 122 10.57 2.09 -3.64
C VAL A 122 9.86 3.38 -3.24
N GLU A 123 10.60 4.38 -2.79
CA GLU A 123 10.04 5.68 -2.42
C GLU A 123 10.99 6.83 -2.75
N VAL A 124 10.46 7.93 -3.30
CA VAL A 124 11.16 9.20 -3.41
C VAL A 124 11.23 9.87 -2.03
N VAL A 125 12.44 10.07 -1.53
CA VAL A 125 12.70 10.65 -0.21
C VAL A 125 13.41 12.01 -0.33
N ALA A 126 13.73 12.63 0.82
CA ALA A 126 14.40 13.94 0.88
C ALA A 126 15.60 14.06 -0.08
N GLY A 127 15.64 15.18 -0.79
CA GLY A 127 16.68 15.50 -1.77
C GLY A 127 16.48 14.86 -3.14
N GLY A 128 15.31 14.29 -3.43
CA GLY A 128 15.04 13.61 -4.71
C GLY A 128 15.75 12.26 -4.83
N ARG A 129 16.20 11.71 -3.69
CA ARG A 129 16.79 10.38 -3.62
C ARG A 129 15.70 9.33 -3.69
N LEU A 130 16.08 8.10 -4.03
CA LEU A 130 15.20 6.95 -3.92
C LEU A 130 15.64 6.08 -2.73
N ALA A 131 14.69 5.62 -1.94
CA ALA A 131 14.87 4.55 -0.97
C ALA A 131 14.28 3.27 -1.54
N ILE A 132 15.02 2.17 -1.53
CA ILE A 132 14.58 0.87 -2.03
C ILE A 132 14.65 -0.15 -0.89
N ILE A 133 13.57 -0.89 -0.65
CA ILE A 133 13.54 -2.00 0.30
C ILE A 133 13.85 -3.29 -0.42
N ASP A 134 14.80 -4.05 0.12
CA ASP A 134 15.04 -5.44 -0.25
C ASP A 134 14.55 -6.36 0.85
N GLU A 135 13.47 -7.08 0.56
CA GLU A 135 12.74 -7.88 1.52
C GLU A 135 13.54 -9.10 1.99
N ARG A 136 14.35 -9.68 1.10
CA ARG A 136 15.15 -10.87 1.41
C ARG A 136 16.43 -10.54 2.17
N GLN A 137 16.98 -9.35 1.95
CA GLN A 137 18.16 -8.86 2.66
C GLN A 137 17.83 -8.07 3.93
N HIS A 138 16.55 -7.73 4.13
CA HIS A 138 16.06 -6.90 5.25
C HIS A 138 16.71 -5.52 5.29
N THR A 139 16.95 -4.93 4.11
CA THR A 139 17.67 -3.67 4.01
C THR A 139 16.84 -2.58 3.34
N LEU A 140 17.10 -1.34 3.73
CA LEU A 140 16.73 -0.15 2.96
C LEU A 140 18.00 0.48 2.40
N THR A 141 18.07 0.63 1.08
CA THR A 141 19.19 1.27 0.36
C THR A 141 18.79 2.64 -0.17
N ALA A 142 19.60 3.66 0.11
CA ALA A 142 19.35 5.03 -0.35
C ALA A 142 20.22 5.37 -1.57
N VAL A 143 19.59 5.66 -2.71
CA VAL A 143 20.26 5.88 -3.99
C VAL A 143 20.02 7.29 -4.53
N ASN A 144 21.08 7.88 -5.09
CA ASN A 144 20.97 9.07 -5.94
C ASN A 144 20.86 8.59 -7.39
N LEU A 145 19.79 8.98 -8.09
CA LEU A 145 19.56 8.55 -9.46
C LEU A 145 19.95 9.67 -10.44
N ALA A 146 20.95 9.41 -11.29
CA ALA A 146 21.27 10.31 -12.40
C ALA A 146 20.38 10.00 -13.61
N GLY A 147 20.25 10.96 -14.53
CA GLY A 147 19.39 10.82 -15.72
C GLY A 147 19.86 9.71 -16.68
N ASP A 148 21.16 9.45 -16.74
CA ASP A 148 21.81 8.47 -17.61
C ASP A 148 22.18 7.14 -16.91
N THR A 149 21.73 6.94 -15.66
CA THR A 149 21.95 5.70 -14.93
C THR A 149 21.25 4.53 -15.63
N LEU A 150 22.00 3.46 -15.93
CA LEU A 150 21.49 2.21 -16.52
C LEU A 150 21.51 1.02 -15.56
N SER A 151 22.31 1.12 -14.49
CA SER A 151 22.40 0.12 -13.44
C SER A 151 22.77 0.76 -12.12
N LEU A 152 22.24 0.21 -11.02
CA LEU A 152 22.60 0.52 -9.65
C LEU A 152 23.14 -0.75 -9.00
N ASP A 153 24.29 -0.68 -8.34
CA ASP A 153 24.81 -1.78 -7.51
C ASP A 153 24.56 -1.44 -6.04
N ALA A 154 23.83 -2.28 -5.30
CA ALA A 154 23.50 -2.05 -3.91
C ALA A 154 24.73 -1.76 -3.03
N ARG A 155 25.90 -2.31 -3.39
CA ARG A 155 27.16 -2.18 -2.63
C ARG A 155 27.76 -0.78 -2.72
N ASP A 156 27.34 0.03 -3.69
CA ASP A 156 27.85 1.39 -3.90
C ASP A 156 27.10 2.43 -3.05
N TYR A 157 26.06 2.02 -2.32
CA TYR A 157 25.15 2.91 -1.60
C TYR A 157 25.03 2.57 -0.10
N PRO A 158 24.72 3.57 0.74
CA PRO A 158 24.38 3.33 2.13
C PRO A 158 23.17 2.40 2.24
N SER A 159 23.32 1.36 3.05
CA SER A 159 22.27 0.39 3.34
C SER A 159 22.02 0.33 4.84
N PHE A 160 20.75 0.29 5.22
CA PHE A 160 20.29 0.25 6.60
C PHE A 160 19.61 -1.09 6.87
N ASP A 161 20.07 -1.80 7.89
CA ASP A 161 19.43 -3.02 8.38
C ASP A 161 18.10 -2.65 9.06
N LEU A 162 17.00 -3.19 8.54
CA LEU A 162 15.65 -3.01 9.07
C LEU A 162 15.32 -4.01 10.20
N GLY A 163 16.24 -4.92 10.51
CA GLY A 163 16.08 -5.96 11.52
C GLY A 163 15.15 -7.10 11.07
N PHE A 164 14.60 -7.82 12.04
CA PHE A 164 13.70 -8.96 11.81
C PHE A 164 14.29 -10.09 10.96
N ALA A 165 15.56 -10.42 11.16
CA ALA A 165 16.26 -11.49 10.45
C ALA A 165 15.51 -12.85 10.43
N ASP A 166 14.70 -13.13 11.46
CA ASP A 166 13.90 -14.36 11.58
C ASP A 166 12.56 -14.31 10.81
N ALA A 167 12.21 -13.19 10.16
CA ALA A 167 10.93 -13.03 9.45
C ALA A 167 10.85 -13.82 8.14
N GLY A 168 11.98 -14.34 7.63
CA GLY A 168 12.04 -14.99 6.32
C GLY A 168 11.67 -14.02 5.19
N ASN A 169 10.83 -14.49 4.27
CA ASN A 169 10.20 -13.74 3.19
C ASN A 169 8.82 -13.21 3.61
N LYS A 170 8.82 -12.48 4.73
CA LYS A 170 7.68 -11.69 5.25
C LYS A 170 8.22 -10.39 5.83
N GLY A 171 9.05 -9.72 5.06
CA GLY A 171 9.81 -8.55 5.46
C GLY A 171 9.00 -7.27 5.45
N PHE A 172 9.70 -6.16 5.23
CA PHE A 172 9.05 -4.89 4.92
C PHE A 172 8.78 -4.85 3.42
N GLU A 173 7.59 -4.39 3.05
CA GLU A 173 7.13 -4.26 1.66
C GLU A 173 6.68 -2.82 1.43
N GLY A 174 5.84 -2.30 2.33
CA GLY A 174 5.39 -0.92 2.29
C GLY A 174 6.47 0.10 2.69
N ILE A 175 6.60 1.16 1.90
CA ILE A 175 7.47 2.31 2.17
C ILE A 175 6.76 3.62 1.80
N ALA A 176 6.88 4.65 2.63
CA ALA A 176 6.41 6.00 2.29
C ALA A 176 7.27 7.09 2.94
N TRP A 177 7.31 8.27 2.34
CA TRP A 177 8.06 9.42 2.86
C TRP A 177 7.19 10.41 3.62
N ASP A 178 7.25 10.35 4.96
CA ASP A 178 6.66 11.38 5.83
C ASP A 178 7.54 12.62 5.81
N SER A 179 7.29 13.48 4.82
CA SER A 179 8.05 14.71 4.60
C SER A 179 7.85 15.76 5.70
N LEU A 180 6.75 15.72 6.45
CA LEU A 180 6.52 16.67 7.55
C LEU A 180 7.41 16.35 8.74
N ASN A 181 7.65 15.06 9.02
CA ASN A 181 8.47 14.60 10.14
C ASN A 181 9.86 14.10 9.73
N GLN A 182 10.20 14.18 8.43
CA GLN A 182 11.49 13.78 7.86
C GLN A 182 11.89 12.34 8.20
N ARG A 183 10.98 11.40 7.97
CA ARG A 183 11.17 9.98 8.28
C ARG A 183 10.54 9.10 7.22
N VAL A 184 11.08 7.90 7.07
CA VAL A 184 10.46 6.85 6.26
C VAL A 184 9.45 6.12 7.14
N LEU A 185 8.24 5.91 6.60
CA LEU A 185 7.24 5.00 7.13
C LEU A 185 7.42 3.64 6.47
N LEU A 186 7.28 2.57 7.25
CA LEU A 186 7.55 1.21 6.83
C LEU A 186 6.39 0.29 7.23
N GLY A 187 5.89 -0.49 6.28
CA GLY A 187 4.83 -1.46 6.47
C GLY A 187 5.41 -2.87 6.47
N LYS A 188 5.21 -3.61 7.56
CA LYS A 188 5.58 -5.02 7.64
C LYS A 188 4.35 -5.87 7.36
N GLU A 189 4.42 -6.72 6.33
CA GLU A 189 3.29 -7.49 5.81
C GLU A 189 2.74 -8.42 6.91
N ARG A 190 3.59 -9.23 7.54
CA ARG A 190 3.16 -10.29 8.47
C ARG A 190 4.15 -10.59 9.59
N GLY A 191 3.63 -10.96 10.76
CA GLY A 191 4.40 -11.57 11.86
C GLY A 191 5.55 -10.72 12.42
N PRO A 192 5.27 -9.62 13.16
CA PRO A 192 3.97 -8.99 13.36
C PRO A 192 3.56 -8.10 12.17
N LEU A 193 2.26 -7.99 11.89
CA LEU A 193 1.74 -6.94 11.00
C LEU A 193 1.85 -5.62 11.75
N GLY A 194 2.36 -4.57 11.10
CA GLY A 194 2.46 -3.27 11.75
C GLY A 194 3.16 -2.19 10.95
N LEU A 195 3.00 -0.97 11.43
CA LEU A 195 3.65 0.22 10.90
C LEU A 195 4.85 0.60 11.77
N PHE A 196 5.90 1.04 11.12
CA PHE A 196 7.14 1.48 11.75
C PHE A 196 7.59 2.80 11.13
N SER A 197 8.39 3.54 11.87
CA SER A 197 9.05 4.73 11.35
C SER A 197 10.56 4.64 11.56
N LEU A 198 11.30 5.11 10.58
CA LEU A 198 12.75 5.20 10.61
C LEU A 198 13.13 6.66 10.30
N PRO A 199 13.68 7.42 11.26
CA PRO A 199 14.28 8.72 10.96
C PRO A 199 15.32 8.54 9.86
N PHE A 200 15.08 9.18 8.72
CA PHE A 200 15.89 8.91 7.54
C PHE A 200 17.12 9.83 7.56
N PRO A 201 18.32 9.31 7.26
CA PRO A 201 19.52 10.11 7.34
C PRO A 201 19.46 11.31 6.41
N GLY A 202 19.84 12.47 6.95
CA GLY A 202 20.34 13.59 6.16
C GLY A 202 21.70 13.27 5.53
N GLU A 203 22.42 14.28 5.05
CA GLU A 203 23.71 14.11 4.36
C GLU A 203 24.79 13.39 5.19
N ASP A 204 24.66 13.40 6.53
CA ASP A 204 25.59 12.75 7.47
C ASP A 204 25.47 11.21 7.51
N GLY A 205 24.49 10.63 6.80
CA GLY A 205 24.44 9.20 6.45
C GLY A 205 23.99 8.22 7.54
N ALA A 206 23.80 8.64 8.80
CA ALA A 206 23.30 7.77 9.86
C ALA A 206 21.77 7.77 9.97
N ALA A 207 21.12 6.64 9.68
CA ALA A 207 19.70 6.47 9.97
C ALA A 207 19.47 6.42 11.49
N GLY A 208 18.30 6.87 11.93
CA GLY A 208 17.87 6.68 13.31
C GLY A 208 17.59 5.21 13.62
N THR A 209 17.04 4.95 14.81
CA THR A 209 16.55 3.62 15.16
C THR A 209 15.14 3.43 14.62
N LEU A 210 14.84 2.22 14.12
CA LEU A 210 13.50 1.80 13.75
C LEU A 210 12.56 1.82 14.97
N GLN A 211 11.40 2.44 14.84
CA GLN A 211 10.42 2.60 15.91
C GLN A 211 9.06 2.08 15.47
N ALA A 212 8.45 1.21 16.27
CA ALA A 212 7.06 0.82 16.06
C ALA A 212 6.15 2.05 16.19
N MET A 213 5.23 2.23 15.25
CA MET A 213 4.24 3.27 15.31
C MET A 213 2.99 2.77 16.02
N PRO A 214 2.30 3.63 16.78
CA PRO A 214 0.92 3.34 17.15
C PRO A 214 0.12 3.26 15.85
N ALA A 215 -0.47 2.11 15.58
CA ALA A 215 -1.48 1.93 14.55
C ALA A 215 -2.77 1.53 15.26
N GLY A 216 -3.89 2.14 14.87
CA GLY A 216 -5.21 1.69 15.29
C GLY A 216 -5.50 0.26 14.83
N ASN A 217 -6.72 -0.23 15.05
CA ASN A 217 -7.13 -1.48 14.40
C ASN A 217 -7.22 -1.25 12.88
N LEU A 218 -6.18 -1.61 12.12
CA LEU A 218 -6.12 -1.38 10.68
C LEU A 218 -7.09 -2.28 9.88
N PHE A 219 -7.68 -3.31 10.50
CA PHE A 219 -8.63 -4.23 9.87
C PHE A 219 -8.21 -4.78 8.49
N VAL A 220 -6.90 -4.90 8.30
CA VAL A 220 -6.24 -5.49 7.13
C VAL A 220 -5.48 -6.76 7.50
N ARG A 221 -5.32 -7.64 6.53
CA ARG A 221 -4.64 -8.93 6.69
C ARG A 221 -3.14 -8.89 6.35
N ASP A 222 -2.72 -7.86 5.64
CA ASP A 222 -1.38 -7.59 5.11
C ASP A 222 -1.21 -6.09 4.85
N ILE A 223 0.03 -5.66 4.61
CA ILE A 223 0.39 -4.32 4.14
C ILE A 223 1.36 -4.52 2.99
N SER A 224 0.87 -4.42 1.75
CA SER A 224 1.68 -4.59 0.54
C SER A 224 2.35 -3.28 0.12
N SER A 225 1.73 -2.12 0.42
CA SER A 225 2.31 -0.83 0.05
C SER A 225 1.80 0.33 0.92
N LEU A 226 2.56 1.42 0.93
CA LEU A 226 2.25 2.65 1.65
C LEU A 226 2.40 3.86 0.72
N SER A 227 1.69 4.94 1.03
CA SER A 227 1.97 6.27 0.48
C SER A 227 1.68 7.33 1.53
N TYR A 228 2.26 8.52 1.41
CA TYR A 228 2.06 9.63 2.34
C TYR A 228 1.68 10.89 1.57
N ASP A 229 0.60 11.54 1.99
CA ASP A 229 0.19 12.84 1.46
C ASP A 229 0.58 13.97 2.41
N ALA A 230 1.52 14.80 1.99
CA ALA A 230 1.97 15.93 2.79
C ALA A 230 0.92 17.05 2.94
N HIS A 231 -0.08 17.13 2.06
CA HIS A 231 -1.10 18.18 2.11
C HIS A 231 -2.05 17.97 3.29
N THR A 232 -2.46 16.72 3.51
CA THR A 232 -3.35 16.30 4.60
C THR A 232 -2.58 15.79 5.83
N GLY A 233 -1.33 15.35 5.63
CA GLY A 233 -0.53 14.67 6.64
C GLY A 233 -0.94 13.22 6.87
N HIS A 234 -1.75 12.66 5.96
CA HIS A 234 -2.34 11.32 6.06
C HIS A 234 -1.51 10.29 5.29
N SER A 235 -1.68 9.02 5.64
CA SER A 235 -1.05 7.90 4.95
C SER A 235 -2.09 7.01 4.27
N LEU A 236 -1.73 6.47 3.11
CA LEU A 236 -2.44 5.38 2.47
C LEU A 236 -1.79 4.05 2.83
N VAL A 237 -2.60 3.06 3.15
CA VAL A 237 -2.20 1.67 3.39
C VAL A 237 -2.92 0.79 2.36
N LEU A 238 -2.14 0.15 1.50
CA LEU A 238 -2.63 -0.84 0.56
C LEU A 238 -2.54 -2.23 1.18
N SER A 239 -3.61 -3.00 1.06
CA SER A 239 -3.66 -4.41 1.47
C SER A 239 -4.18 -5.23 0.31
N ASP A 240 -3.31 -6.08 -0.24
CA ASP A 240 -3.69 -6.98 -1.31
C ASP A 240 -4.74 -7.96 -0.81
N GLU A 241 -4.45 -8.66 0.27
CA GLU A 241 -5.30 -9.73 0.71
C GLU A 241 -6.69 -9.20 1.11
N SER A 242 -6.74 -8.03 1.72
CA SER A 242 -8.03 -7.41 2.10
C SER A 242 -8.76 -6.78 0.93
N ARG A 243 -8.09 -6.61 -0.23
CA ARG A 243 -8.51 -5.83 -1.39
C ARG A 243 -9.05 -4.48 -0.98
N LEU A 244 -8.21 -3.73 -0.28
CA LEU A 244 -8.56 -2.52 0.42
C LEU A 244 -7.47 -1.47 0.20
N LEU A 245 -7.89 -0.23 -0.01
CA LEU A 245 -7.06 0.94 0.23
C LEU A 245 -7.62 1.68 1.44
N LEU A 246 -6.77 1.91 2.43
CA LEU A 246 -7.13 2.49 3.72
C LEU A 246 -6.41 3.83 3.89
N GLU A 247 -7.11 4.84 4.38
CA GLU A 247 -6.55 6.12 4.78
C GLU A 247 -6.40 6.17 6.29
N LEU A 248 -5.19 6.50 6.75
CA LEU A 248 -4.86 6.76 8.14
C LEU A 248 -4.61 8.25 8.34
N ASP A 249 -5.17 8.81 9.42
CA ASP A 249 -4.84 10.15 9.85
C ASP A 249 -3.41 10.25 10.41
N ALA A 250 -2.99 11.46 10.79
CA ALA A 250 -1.65 11.70 11.34
C ALA A 250 -1.38 10.96 12.68
N ALA A 251 -2.42 10.47 13.36
CA ALA A 251 -2.29 9.67 14.58
C ALA A 251 -2.20 8.15 14.30
N GLY A 252 -2.31 7.74 13.03
CA GLY A 252 -2.30 6.33 12.62
C GLY A 252 -3.67 5.64 12.78
N GLU A 253 -4.75 6.41 12.90
CA GLU A 253 -6.11 5.89 13.05
C GLU A 253 -6.83 5.82 11.70
N PRO A 254 -7.56 4.74 11.42
CA PRO A 254 -8.39 4.65 10.23
C PRO A 254 -9.45 5.75 10.14
N LEU A 255 -9.42 6.45 9.01
CA LEU A 255 -10.31 7.58 8.69
C LEU A 255 -11.30 7.26 7.57
N SER A 256 -10.82 6.73 6.44
CA SER A 256 -11.68 6.30 5.33
C SER A 256 -11.09 5.11 4.57
N PHE A 257 -11.89 4.36 3.82
CA PHE A 257 -11.40 3.28 2.97
C PHE A 257 -12.19 3.13 1.67
N ILE A 258 -11.60 2.43 0.71
CA ILE A 258 -12.31 1.90 -0.45
C ILE A 258 -11.98 0.43 -0.66
N SER A 259 -12.97 -0.34 -1.15
CA SER A 259 -12.71 -1.71 -1.59
C SER A 259 -12.23 -1.72 -3.03
N LEU A 260 -11.21 -2.52 -3.29
CA LEU A 260 -10.65 -2.79 -4.62
C LEU A 260 -11.34 -4.00 -5.28
N SER A 261 -12.51 -4.41 -4.79
CA SER A 261 -13.32 -5.48 -5.38
C SER A 261 -14.14 -4.97 -6.57
N GLY A 262 -14.43 -5.87 -7.52
CA GLY A 262 -15.20 -5.53 -8.72
C GLY A 262 -16.62 -5.04 -8.39
N GLY A 263 -17.09 -4.06 -9.15
CA GLY A 263 -18.38 -3.40 -8.98
C GLY A 263 -18.37 -2.21 -8.00
N LEU A 264 -17.26 -1.96 -7.32
CA LEU A 264 -17.11 -0.86 -6.35
C LEU A 264 -16.15 0.21 -6.88
N HIS A 265 -16.36 1.47 -6.52
CA HIS A 265 -15.49 2.61 -6.88
C HIS A 265 -15.14 2.70 -8.39
N GLY A 266 -16.07 2.29 -9.27
CA GLY A 266 -15.90 2.31 -10.72
C GLY A 266 -15.14 1.12 -11.31
N LEU A 267 -14.64 0.19 -10.48
CA LEU A 267 -13.94 -1.00 -10.96
C LEU A 267 -14.90 -1.97 -11.65
N LEU A 268 -14.59 -2.36 -12.89
CA LEU A 268 -15.30 -3.44 -13.60
C LEU A 268 -14.92 -4.81 -13.03
N HIS A 269 -13.64 -5.01 -12.74
CA HIS A 269 -13.09 -6.20 -12.10
C HIS A 269 -12.24 -5.77 -10.91
N GLY A 270 -12.19 -6.61 -9.88
CA GLY A 270 -11.37 -6.32 -8.71
C GLY A 270 -9.88 -6.43 -9.04
N ILE A 271 -9.08 -5.63 -8.33
CA ILE A 271 -7.62 -5.76 -8.35
C ILE A 271 -7.27 -7.02 -7.56
N LYS A 272 -6.48 -7.91 -8.17
CA LYS A 272 -6.25 -9.27 -7.62
C LYS A 272 -5.05 -9.38 -6.69
N GLN A 273 -3.98 -8.65 -7.01
CA GLN A 273 -2.67 -8.64 -6.38
C GLN A 273 -2.17 -7.20 -6.39
N ALA A 274 -2.59 -6.38 -5.44
CA ALA A 274 -2.26 -4.96 -5.43
C ALA A 274 -0.97 -4.72 -4.62
N GLU A 275 0.12 -4.34 -5.28
CA GLU A 275 1.48 -4.38 -4.69
C GLU A 275 2.18 -3.02 -4.62
N GLY A 276 1.57 -1.95 -5.13
CA GLY A 276 2.16 -0.61 -5.05
C GLY A 276 1.09 0.47 -5.07
N VAL A 277 1.25 1.51 -4.24
CA VAL A 277 0.39 2.69 -4.25
C VAL A 277 1.20 3.97 -4.16
N THR A 278 0.81 4.98 -4.93
CA THR A 278 1.32 6.35 -4.75
C THR A 278 0.27 7.38 -5.12
N MET A 279 0.55 8.65 -4.84
CA MET A 279 -0.32 9.76 -5.21
C MET A 279 0.49 10.85 -5.91
N ASP A 280 -0.04 11.39 -7.01
CA ASP A 280 0.60 12.51 -7.72
C ASP A 280 0.33 13.87 -7.05
N ALA A 281 0.95 14.91 -7.59
CA ALA A 281 0.84 16.28 -7.08
C ALA A 281 -0.58 16.88 -7.16
N VAL A 282 -1.48 16.30 -7.97
CA VAL A 282 -2.87 16.77 -8.10
C VAL A 282 -3.87 15.87 -7.36
N GLY A 283 -3.38 14.83 -6.68
CA GLY A 283 -4.17 13.95 -5.83
C GLY A 283 -4.76 12.74 -6.55
N ASN A 284 -4.31 12.37 -7.75
CA ASN A 284 -4.68 11.09 -8.34
C ASN A 284 -3.90 9.96 -7.66
N ILE A 285 -4.58 8.85 -7.39
CA ILE A 285 -3.99 7.67 -6.77
C ILE A 285 -3.66 6.66 -7.87
N TYR A 286 -2.43 6.18 -7.87
CA TYR A 286 -1.93 5.16 -8.79
C TYR A 286 -1.73 3.88 -8.00
N ILE A 287 -2.16 2.76 -8.57
CA ILE A 287 -1.94 1.43 -8.01
C ILE A 287 -1.32 0.54 -9.08
N VAL A 288 -0.22 -0.12 -8.76
CA VAL A 288 0.28 -1.25 -9.56
C VAL A 288 -0.14 -2.57 -8.91
N GLY A 289 -0.38 -3.57 -9.75
CA GLY A 289 -0.68 -4.91 -9.28
C GLY A 289 -0.11 -5.98 -10.20
N GLU A 290 0.20 -7.13 -9.62
CA GLU A 290 0.85 -8.21 -10.34
C GLU A 290 -0.02 -8.79 -11.48
N PRO A 291 0.63 -9.25 -12.56
CA PRO A 291 2.08 -9.18 -12.78
C PRO A 291 2.58 -7.77 -13.12
N ASN A 292 1.84 -7.02 -13.94
CA ASN A 292 2.29 -5.75 -14.51
C ASN A 292 1.13 -4.81 -14.88
N LEU A 293 0.16 -4.61 -14.01
CA LEU A 293 -1.05 -3.84 -14.29
C LEU A 293 -1.07 -2.51 -13.55
N LEU A 294 -1.38 -1.42 -14.26
CA LEU A 294 -1.61 -0.08 -13.71
C LEU A 294 -3.11 0.22 -13.60
N TYR A 295 -3.47 0.82 -12.47
CA TYR A 295 -4.78 1.39 -12.18
C TYR A 295 -4.60 2.84 -11.73
N VAL A 296 -5.53 3.70 -12.12
CA VAL A 296 -5.55 5.11 -11.71
C VAL A 296 -6.92 5.43 -11.17
N PHE A 297 -6.96 6.05 -9.99
CA PHE A 297 -8.14 6.55 -9.34
C PHE A 297 -8.07 8.07 -9.24
N SER A 298 -9.16 8.74 -9.58
CA SER A 298 -9.27 10.19 -9.47
C SER A 298 -10.55 10.56 -8.74
N LYS A 299 -10.54 11.70 -8.06
CA LYS A 299 -11.79 12.30 -7.55
C LYS A 299 -12.58 12.83 -8.74
N ASP A 300 -13.89 12.61 -8.72
CA ASP A 300 -14.79 13.37 -9.60
C ASP A 300 -14.55 14.86 -9.30
N ARG A 301 -13.97 15.63 -10.24
CA ARG A 301 -13.84 17.08 -10.06
C ARG A 301 -15.24 17.60 -9.73
N PRO A 302 -15.44 18.33 -8.61
CA PRO A 302 -16.73 18.94 -8.38
C PRO A 302 -17.07 19.77 -9.60
N ALA A 303 -18.27 19.55 -10.17
CA ALA A 303 -18.75 20.36 -11.27
C ALA A 303 -18.60 21.82 -10.85
N ILE A 304 -17.78 22.58 -11.56
CA ILE A 304 -17.70 24.03 -11.40
C ILE A 304 -19.12 24.52 -11.64
N GLN A 305 -19.81 24.90 -10.57
CA GLN A 305 -21.10 25.54 -10.66
C GLN A 305 -20.81 26.85 -11.39
N PRO A 306 -21.39 27.11 -12.58
CA PRO A 306 -21.15 28.37 -13.26
C PRO A 306 -21.60 29.48 -12.33
N ASP A 307 -20.70 30.44 -12.09
CA ASP A 307 -20.97 31.62 -11.28
C ASP A 307 -22.34 32.18 -11.67
N ALA A 308 -23.26 32.19 -10.71
CA ALA A 308 -24.50 32.92 -10.85
C ALA A 308 -24.11 34.41 -10.85
N GLY A 309 -24.10 34.99 -12.05
CA GLY A 309 -23.99 36.43 -12.26
C GLY A 309 -25.12 37.22 -11.63
#